data_AF-A0A380CGQ9-F1
#
_entry.id   AF-A0A380CGQ9-F1
#
_cell.length_a   1.000
_cell.length_b   1.000
_cell.length_c   1.000
_cell.angle_alpha   90.00
_cell.angle_beta   90.00
_cell.angle_gamma   90.00
#
_symmetry.space_group_name_H-M   'P 1'
#
loop_
_entity.id
_entity.type
_entity.pdbx_description
1 polymer ?
#
loop_
_entity_poly.entity_id
_entity_poly.type
_entity_poly.pdbx_seq_one_letter_code
_entity_poly.pdbx_strand_id
1 'polypeptide(L)'
;MSIKRRIHTLTAFISSSITEPVVDEDGDITFPPSSTKTIERSCRAESNTVDGRRVVEDGVNYDYSYLVFTDTGIDYLAIGTKVNITVDLNSELFGKGEVVKFERGQRVTRIWLK
;
A
#
# COMPACT_ATOMS: atom_id res chain seq x y z
N MET A 1 -4.20 22.71 -16.90
CA MET A 1 -3.73 21.35 -16.57
C MET A 1 -4.68 20.78 -15.53
N SER A 2 -5.72 20.07 -15.94
CA SER A 2 -6.77 19.60 -15.03
C SER A 2 -6.22 18.50 -14.13
N ILE A 3 -6.11 18.79 -12.83
CA ILE A 3 -5.85 17.79 -11.80
C ILE A 3 -7.05 16.83 -11.86
N LYS A 4 -6.85 15.64 -12.44
CA LYS A 4 -7.87 14.59 -12.45
C LYS A 4 -8.28 14.33 -11.00
N ARG A 5 -9.59 14.36 -10.71
CA ARG A 5 -10.14 14.28 -9.34
C ARG A 5 -9.64 13.02 -8.63
N ARG A 6 -9.20 13.19 -7.38
CA ARG A 6 -9.06 12.09 -6.42
C ARG A 6 -10.47 11.74 -5.95
N ILE A 7 -10.87 10.50 -6.16
CA ILE A 7 -12.23 10.00 -5.86
C ILE A 7 -12.19 8.74 -4.99
N HIS A 8 -10.98 8.36 -4.54
CA HIS A 8 -10.75 7.16 -3.76
C HIS A 8 -9.99 7.52 -2.48
N THR A 9 -10.18 6.74 -1.44
CA THR A 9 -9.38 6.78 -0.22
C THR A 9 -8.57 5.50 -0.13
N LEU A 10 -7.26 5.66 0.09
CA LEU A 10 -6.34 4.57 0.37
C LEU A 10 -6.22 4.42 1.88
N THR A 11 -6.49 3.21 2.35
CA THR A 11 -6.32 2.79 3.75
C THR A 11 -5.24 1.72 3.78
N ALA A 12 -4.04 2.08 4.24
CA ALA A 12 -2.93 1.13 4.40
C ALA A 12 -2.83 0.67 5.85
N PHE A 13 -2.68 -0.64 6.05
CA PHE A 13 -2.51 -1.27 7.36
C PHE A 13 -1.05 -1.65 7.53
N ILE A 14 -0.31 -0.80 8.25
CA ILE A 14 1.09 -1.07 8.58
C ILE A 14 1.11 -1.83 9.90
N SER A 15 1.34 -3.13 9.84
CA SER A 15 1.68 -3.91 11.03
C SER A 15 3.16 -3.72 11.32
N SER A 16 3.48 -2.95 12.36
CA SER A 16 4.83 -2.88 12.90
C SER A 16 4.88 -3.75 14.15
N SER A 17 5.61 -4.88 14.09
CA SER A 17 6.10 -5.50 15.32
C SER A 17 7.09 -4.52 15.93
N ILE A 18 6.69 -3.87 17.03
CA ILE A 18 7.45 -2.79 17.66
C ILE A 18 8.71 -3.32 18.36
N THR A 19 8.80 -4.63 18.61
CA THR A 19 9.86 -5.17 19.44
C THR A 19 10.30 -6.54 18.95
N GLU A 20 11.61 -6.77 19.02
CA GLU A 20 12.20 -8.10 18.91
C GLU A 20 11.61 -9.01 20.01
N PRO A 21 11.51 -10.33 19.76
CA PRO A 21 11.02 -11.28 20.76
C PRO A 21 11.79 -11.11 22.08
N VAL A 22 11.06 -10.88 23.17
CA VAL A 22 11.67 -10.70 24.50
C VAL A 22 11.55 -12.02 25.24
N VAL A 23 12.68 -12.49 25.76
CA VAL A 23 12.71 -13.66 26.64
C VAL A 23 12.24 -13.19 28.02
N ASP A 24 11.16 -13.78 28.53
CA ASP A 24 10.68 -13.51 29.89
C ASP A 24 11.59 -14.16 30.95
N GLU A 25 11.29 -13.92 32.24
CA GLU A 25 12.07 -14.49 33.35
C GLU A 25 12.01 -16.02 33.44
N ASP A 26 11.06 -16.65 32.73
CA ASP A 26 10.86 -18.11 32.66
C ASP A 26 11.55 -18.75 31.44
N GLY A 27 12.18 -17.95 30.58
CA GLY A 27 12.89 -18.42 29.39
C GLY A 27 11.99 -18.59 28.16
N ASP A 28 10.73 -18.16 28.23
CA ASP A 28 9.77 -18.23 27.13
C ASP A 28 9.88 -16.99 26.23
N ILE A 29 9.74 -17.25 24.93
CA ILE A 29 9.80 -16.20 23.90
C ILE A 29 8.43 -15.53 23.83
N THR A 30 8.33 -14.32 24.39
CA THR A 30 7.12 -13.51 24.29
C THR A 30 7.20 -12.54 23.12
N PHE A 31 6.15 -12.52 22.30
CA PHE A 31 5.99 -11.56 21.22
C PHE A 31 5.08 -10.41 21.71
N PRO A 32 5.62 -9.22 22.03
CA PRO A 32 4.81 -8.09 22.48
C PRO A 32 3.80 -7.66 21.41
N PRO A 33 2.70 -6.98 21.79
CA PRO A 33 1.59 -6.67 20.90
C PRO A 33 2.04 -5.80 19.72
N SER A 34 1.84 -6.31 18.51
CA SER A 34 2.07 -5.57 17.27
C SER A 34 1.18 -4.33 17.22
N SER A 35 1.73 -3.16 16.94
CA SER A 35 0.92 -1.98 16.67
C SER A 35 0.57 -1.95 15.19
N THR A 36 -0.73 -1.91 14.89
CA THR A 36 -1.22 -1.68 13.53
C THR A 36 -1.47 -0.19 13.39
N LYS A 37 -0.68 0.49 12.56
CA LYS A 37 -0.95 1.89 12.18
C LYS A 37 -1.76 1.89 10.90
N THR A 38 -2.92 2.53 10.95
CA THR A 38 -3.76 2.76 9.77
C THR A 38 -3.42 4.13 9.19
N ILE A 39 -3.01 4.17 7.92
CA ILE A 39 -2.80 5.42 7.19
C ILE A 39 -3.93 5.58 6.19
N GLU A 40 -4.67 6.67 6.31
CA GLU A 40 -5.75 7.04 5.41
C GLU A 40 -5.37 8.28 4.61
N ARG A 41 -5.42 8.18 3.27
CA ARG A 41 -5.10 9.29 2.37
C ARG A 41 -5.98 9.28 1.13
N SER A 42 -6.32 10.49 0.68
CA SER A 42 -6.94 10.68 -0.62
C SER A 42 -6.03 10.17 -1.74
N CYS A 43 -6.59 9.40 -2.66
CA CYS A 43 -5.85 8.76 -3.72
C CYS A 43 -6.69 8.66 -5.00
N ARG A 44 -6.02 8.19 -6.05
CA ARG A 44 -6.64 7.74 -7.29
C ARG A 44 -6.09 6.36 -7.59
N ALA A 45 -6.94 5.35 -7.57
CA ALA A 45 -6.58 4.02 -8.06
C ALA A 45 -7.00 3.85 -9.51
N GLU A 46 -6.14 3.24 -10.31
CA GLU A 46 -6.44 2.74 -11.65
C GLU A 46 -6.30 1.22 -11.61
N SER A 47 -7.34 0.49 -12.00
CA SER A 47 -7.30 -0.98 -12.14
C SER A 47 -6.90 -1.37 -13.55
N ASN A 48 -6.12 -2.46 -13.68
CA ASN A 48 -5.89 -3.16 -14.95
C ASN A 48 -5.36 -2.24 -16.08
N THR A 49 -4.40 -1.36 -15.78
CA THR A 49 -3.71 -0.58 -16.81
C THR A 49 -2.94 -1.52 -17.75
N VAL A 50 -2.85 -1.19 -19.04
CA VAL A 50 -2.20 -2.04 -20.06
C VAL A 50 -0.70 -2.27 -19.74
N ASP A 51 -0.07 -1.33 -19.02
CA ASP A 51 1.26 -1.50 -18.42
C ASP A 51 1.36 -2.65 -17.40
N GLY A 52 0.23 -3.11 -16.84
CA GLY A 52 0.14 -4.22 -15.89
C GLY A 52 0.03 -5.60 -16.55
N ARG A 53 0.12 -5.72 -17.88
CA ARG A 53 0.01 -7.02 -18.57
C ARG A 53 1.36 -7.50 -19.13
N ARG A 54 1.94 -8.48 -18.41
CA ARG A 54 2.77 -9.65 -18.82
C ARG A 54 3.32 -9.62 -20.26
N VAL A 55 4.63 -9.80 -20.50
CA VAL A 55 5.28 -11.13 -20.65
C VAL A 55 6.68 -11.15 -19.98
N VAL A 56 7.03 -12.31 -19.40
CA VAL A 56 8.29 -12.61 -18.72
C VAL A 56 9.22 -13.34 -19.70
N GLU A 57 10.39 -12.76 -19.96
CA GLU A 57 11.65 -13.39 -20.36
C GLU A 57 12.75 -12.36 -19.99
N ASP A 58 13.42 -12.52 -18.86
CA ASP A 58 14.64 -11.74 -18.51
C ASP A 58 14.56 -10.19 -18.39
N GLY A 59 13.73 -9.64 -17.49
CA GLY A 59 13.88 -8.22 -17.11
C GLY A 59 12.80 -7.67 -16.18
N VAL A 60 13.06 -7.74 -14.87
CA VAL A 60 12.31 -7.17 -13.72
C VAL A 60 10.98 -6.44 -14.03
N ASN A 61 9.90 -7.22 -14.20
CA ASN A 61 8.53 -6.72 -14.29
C ASN A 61 7.77 -7.01 -12.98
N TYR A 62 6.99 -6.05 -12.49
CA TYR A 62 6.14 -6.22 -11.31
C TYR A 62 4.74 -6.64 -11.73
N ASP A 63 4.22 -7.74 -11.17
CA ASP A 63 2.81 -8.14 -11.32
C ASP A 63 1.96 -7.25 -10.38
N TYR A 64 1.10 -6.41 -10.94
CA TYR A 64 0.24 -5.51 -10.15
C TYR A 64 -1.16 -5.37 -10.76
N SER A 65 -2.17 -5.49 -9.91
CA SER A 65 -3.59 -5.38 -10.23
C SER A 65 -4.06 -3.91 -10.22
N TYR A 66 -3.45 -3.07 -9.37
CA TYR A 66 -3.83 -1.67 -9.18
C TYR A 66 -2.62 -0.75 -9.14
N LEU A 67 -2.75 0.42 -9.77
CA LEU A 67 -1.81 1.53 -9.64
C LEU A 67 -2.48 2.68 -8.89
N VAL A 68 -1.95 3.04 -7.73
CA VAL A 68 -2.47 4.09 -6.87
C VAL A 68 -1.57 5.32 -6.91
N PHE A 69 -2.19 6.47 -7.12
CA PHE A 69 -1.59 7.78 -7.06
C PHE A 69 -2.10 8.53 -5.83
N THR A 70 -1.21 8.92 -4.93
CA THR A 70 -1.55 9.71 -3.74
C THR A 70 -0.58 10.89 -3.59
N ASP A 71 -0.79 11.74 -2.59
CA ASP A 71 0.16 12.81 -2.28
C ASP A 71 1.43 12.26 -1.62
N THR A 72 2.42 13.15 -1.49
CA THR A 72 3.69 12.87 -0.83
C THR A 72 3.59 12.85 0.70
N GLY A 73 2.37 12.80 1.26
CA GLY A 73 2.11 12.73 2.69
C GLY A 73 2.33 11.33 3.28
N ILE A 74 2.55 10.33 2.42
CA ILE A 74 3.06 9.01 2.81
C ILE A 74 4.57 9.02 2.55
N ASP A 75 5.36 8.94 3.61
CA ASP A 75 6.82 8.94 3.48
C ASP A 75 7.34 7.60 2.94
N TYR A 76 6.76 6.49 3.39
CA TYR A 76 7.13 5.14 2.98
C TYR A 76 6.01 4.12 3.27
N LEU A 77 5.87 3.12 2.40
CA LEU A 77 5.09 1.91 2.63
C LEU A 77 5.96 0.70 2.30
N ALA A 78 6.02 -0.26 3.22
CA ALA A 78 6.78 -1.49 3.01
C ALA A 78 6.10 -2.38 1.96
N ILE A 79 6.91 -3.08 1.17
CA ILE A 79 6.43 -4.14 0.27
C ILE A 79 5.72 -5.21 1.12
N GLY A 80 4.55 -5.66 0.67
CA GLY A 80 3.67 -6.59 1.41
C GLY A 80 2.67 -5.91 2.35
N THR A 81 2.72 -4.58 2.51
CA THR A 81 1.71 -3.85 3.29
C THR A 81 0.34 -4.04 2.66
N LYS A 82 -0.66 -4.43 3.46
CA LYS A 82 -2.04 -4.59 3.00
C LYS A 82 -2.70 -3.22 2.84
N VAL A 83 -3.33 -3.02 1.70
CA VAL A 83 -3.97 -1.77 1.34
C VAL A 83 -5.39 -2.04 0.86
N ASN A 84 -6.33 -1.28 1.41
CA ASN A 84 -7.70 -1.21 0.93
C ASN A 84 -7.91 0.13 0.22
N ILE A 85 -8.63 0.10 -0.89
CA ILE A 85 -9.04 1.28 -1.63
C ILE A 85 -10.56 1.34 -1.56
N THR A 86 -11.09 2.44 -1.05
CA THR A 86 -12.52 2.73 -1.03
C THR A 86 -12.84 3.90 -1.96
N VAL A 87 -14.06 3.95 -2.49
CA VAL A 87 -14.55 5.10 -3.27
C VAL A 87 -15.15 6.13 -2.33
N ASP A 88 -14.75 7.39 -2.42
CA ASP A 88 -15.13 8.45 -1.47
C ASP A 88 -16.65 8.72 -1.45
N LEU A 89 -17.32 8.49 -2.59
CA LEU A 89 -18.74 8.81 -2.78
C LEU A 89 -19.70 7.86 -2.06
N ASN A 90 -19.36 6.57 -1.98
CA ASN A 90 -20.24 5.53 -1.46
C ASN A 90 -19.57 4.64 -0.40
N SER A 91 -18.30 4.90 -0.07
CA SER A 91 -17.48 4.07 0.83
C SER A 91 -17.41 2.60 0.43
N GLU A 92 -17.73 2.26 -0.83
CA GLU A 92 -17.60 0.90 -1.34
C GLU A 92 -16.13 0.56 -1.54
N LEU A 93 -15.79 -0.70 -1.29
CA LEU A 93 -14.46 -1.23 -1.53
C LEU A 93 -14.22 -1.32 -3.04
N PHE A 94 -13.40 -0.40 -3.56
CA PHE A 94 -12.96 -0.40 -4.96
C PHE A 94 -11.98 -1.55 -5.24
N GLY A 95 -11.12 -1.85 -4.27
CA GLY A 95 -10.12 -2.89 -4.39
C GLY A 95 -9.36 -3.10 -3.09
N LYS A 96 -8.72 -4.28 -2.99
CA LYS A 96 -7.77 -4.62 -1.94
C LYS A 96 -6.55 -5.24 -2.59
N GLY A 97 -5.38 -4.99 -2.04
CA GLY A 97 -4.14 -5.55 -2.55
C GLY A 97 -2.98 -5.34 -1.61
N GLU A 98 -1.82 -5.87 -2.00
CA GLU A 98 -0.58 -5.74 -1.26
C GLU A 98 0.42 -4.88 -2.03
N VAL A 99 1.15 -4.01 -1.33
CA VAL A 99 2.17 -3.16 -1.96
C VAL A 99 3.27 -4.02 -2.59
N VAL A 100 3.46 -3.92 -3.89
CA VAL A 100 4.58 -4.55 -4.61
C VAL A 100 5.71 -3.57 -4.91
N LYS A 101 5.38 -2.28 -5.03
CA LYS A 101 6.35 -1.21 -5.23
C LYS A 101 5.80 0.09 -4.66
N PHE A 102 6.70 0.89 -4.10
CA PHE A 102 6.42 2.24 -3.61
C PHE A 102 7.44 3.22 -4.20
N GLU A 103 6.96 4.29 -4.82
CA GLU A 103 7.80 5.32 -5.42
C GLU A 103 7.26 6.70 -5.04
N ARG A 104 8.06 7.44 -4.25
CA ARG A 104 7.75 8.82 -3.89
C ARG A 104 8.37 9.77 -4.92
N GLY A 105 7.53 10.37 -5.75
CA GLY A 105 7.93 11.49 -6.60
C GLY A 105 7.92 12.82 -5.83
N GLN A 106 8.37 13.89 -6.48
CA GLN A 106 8.35 15.25 -5.89
C GLN A 106 6.95 15.83 -5.66
N ARG A 107 5.94 15.37 -6.42
CA ARG A 107 4.56 15.89 -6.36
C ARG A 107 3.51 14.83 -6.11
N VAL A 108 3.83 13.57 -6.43
CA VAL A 108 2.90 12.45 -6.42
C VAL A 108 3.65 11.20 -5.97
N THR A 109 3.03 10.44 -5.09
CA THR A 109 3.48 9.11 -4.70
C THR A 109 2.72 8.07 -5.51
N ARG A 110 3.45 7.10 -6.07
CA ARG A 110 2.93 5.97 -6.83
C ARG A 110 3.10 4.69 -6.03
N ILE A 111 2.03 3.92 -5.96
CA ILE A 111 1.99 2.67 -5.21
C ILE A 111 1.40 1.62 -6.15
N TRP A 112 2.13 0.54 -6.36
CA TRP A 112 1.67 -0.59 -7.14
C TRP A 112 1.16 -1.65 -6.17
N LEU A 113 -0.05 -2.16 -6.40
CA LEU A 113 -0.67 -3.20 -5.58
C LEU A 113 -0.95 -4.45 -6.43
N LYS A 114 -0.68 -5.63 -5.88
CA LYS A 114 -1.14 -6.92 -6.44
C LYS A 114 -2.39 -7.42 -5.74
#